data_AF-A0A384UUU5-F1
#
_entry.id   AF-A0A384UUU5-F1
#
_cell.length_a   1.000
_cell.length_b   1.000
_cell.length_c   1.000
_cell.angle_alpha   90.00
_cell.angle_beta   90.00
_cell.angle_gamma   90.00
#
_symmetry.space_group_name_H-M   'P 1'
#
loop_
_entity.id
_entity.type
_entity.pdbx_description
1 polymer ?
#
loop_
_entity_poly.entity_id
_entity_poly.type
_entity_poly.pdbx_seq_one_letter_code
_entity_poly.pdbx_strand_id
1 'polypeptide(L)'
;MAVIATEEYRSIVFKEPRFVEYFRLATPELEYGRMNIGSRPAKRRPSGGIETLRAIPWIFAWTQTRFHLPVWLGFGAAFNHVIEKDVRNLNMLQEMYNQWPFFRVTIDLVEMVFAKGDPGIAALNDKLLVSEDLWPFGEQLRNKYEETKKLLLQ
;
A
#
# COMPACT_ATOMS: atom_id res chain seq x y z
N MET A 1 1.58 -13.45 -11.27
CA MET A 1 1.75 -12.53 -10.12
C MET A 1 2.12 -11.12 -10.55
N ALA A 2 3.31 -10.88 -11.12
CA ALA A 2 3.80 -9.52 -11.39
C ALA A 2 2.86 -8.64 -12.24
N VAL A 3 2.28 -9.20 -13.31
CA VAL A 3 1.32 -8.47 -14.16
C VAL A 3 0.10 -8.02 -13.36
N ILE A 4 -0.52 -8.94 -12.61
CA ILE A 4 -1.69 -8.69 -11.77
C ILE A 4 -1.39 -7.69 -10.65
N ALA A 5 -0.28 -7.87 -9.93
CA ALA A 5 0.15 -6.94 -8.89
C ALA A 5 0.35 -5.52 -9.44
N THR A 6 0.97 -5.40 -10.62
CA THR A 6 1.22 -4.10 -11.27
C THR A 6 -0.09 -3.46 -11.72
N GLU A 7 -1.01 -4.25 -12.26
CA GLU A 7 -2.31 -3.76 -12.69
C GLU A 7 -3.13 -3.23 -11.51
N GLU A 8 -3.21 -3.99 -10.42
CA GLU A 8 -3.89 -3.60 -9.19
C GLU A 8 -3.27 -2.36 -8.55
N TYR A 9 -1.94 -2.33 -8.44
CA TYR A 9 -1.25 -1.15 -7.92
C TYR A 9 -1.55 0.08 -8.78
N ARG A 10 -1.50 -0.04 -10.11
CA ARG A 10 -1.73 1.09 -11.01
C ARG A 10 -3.19 1.50 -11.10
N SER A 11 -4.13 0.57 -10.94
CA SER A 11 -5.56 0.90 -10.93
C SER A 11 -5.88 1.86 -9.79
N ILE A 12 -5.31 1.63 -8.61
CA ILE A 12 -5.50 2.47 -7.43
C ILE A 12 -4.62 3.72 -7.48
N VAL A 13 -3.32 3.60 -7.74
CA VAL A 13 -2.39 4.74 -7.55
C VAL A 13 -2.42 5.74 -8.70
N PHE A 14 -2.74 5.28 -9.91
CA PHE A 14 -2.65 6.12 -11.13
C PHE A 14 -3.95 6.25 -11.90
N LYS A 15 -4.84 5.24 -11.87
CA LYS A 15 -6.08 5.28 -12.66
C LYS A 15 -7.28 5.78 -11.86
N GLU A 16 -7.30 5.60 -10.55
CA GLU A 16 -8.36 6.11 -9.67
C GLU A 16 -8.28 7.65 -9.58
N PRO A 17 -9.26 8.39 -10.15
CA PRO A 17 -9.16 9.83 -10.28
C PRO A 17 -9.03 10.56 -8.94
N ARG A 18 -9.62 10.01 -7.87
CA ARG A 18 -9.64 10.63 -6.54
C ARG A 18 -8.50 10.16 -5.63
N PHE A 19 -7.60 9.31 -6.10
CA PHE A 19 -6.51 8.78 -5.28
C PHE A 19 -5.62 9.88 -4.69
N VAL A 20 -5.25 10.88 -5.51
CA VAL A 20 -4.37 11.98 -5.07
C VAL A 20 -5.05 12.86 -4.02
N GLU A 21 -6.37 13.06 -4.15
CA GLU A 21 -7.17 13.79 -3.17
C GLU A 21 -7.19 13.03 -1.84
N TYR A 22 -7.57 11.75 -1.88
CA TYR A 22 -7.57 10.87 -0.70
C TYR A 22 -6.21 10.82 -0.03
N PHE A 23 -5.13 10.60 -0.79
CA PHE A 23 -3.76 10.54 -0.26
C PHE A 23 -3.36 11.79 0.52
N ARG A 24 -3.72 12.98 0.03
CA ARG A 24 -3.38 14.26 0.67
C ARG A 24 -4.20 14.55 1.92
N LEU A 25 -5.40 13.96 2.03
CA LEU A 25 -6.25 14.08 3.21
C LEU A 25 -5.89 13.03 4.26
N ALA A 26 -5.70 11.79 3.83
CA ALA A 26 -5.47 10.64 4.72
C ALA A 26 -4.05 10.60 5.29
N THR A 27 -3.09 11.35 4.72
CA THR A 27 -1.68 11.35 5.13
C THR A 27 -1.12 12.75 5.28
N PRO A 28 -0.06 12.95 6.09
CA PRO A 28 0.55 14.27 6.29
C PRO A 28 1.53 14.64 5.15
N GLU A 29 1.29 14.22 3.90
CA GLU A 29 2.22 14.50 2.78
C GLU A 29 2.43 15.99 2.55
N LEU A 30 1.35 16.77 2.61
CA LEU A 30 1.40 18.21 2.37
C LEU A 30 2.13 18.93 3.50
N GLU A 31 1.87 18.55 4.75
CA GLU A 31 2.51 19.10 5.94
C GLU A 31 4.00 18.78 5.95
N TYR A 32 4.38 17.54 5.64
CA TYR A 32 5.78 17.13 5.52
C TYR A 32 6.55 17.99 4.51
N GLY A 33 5.92 18.34 3.37
CA GLY A 33 6.52 19.22 2.37
C GLY A 33 6.63 20.69 2.77
N ARG A 34 5.87 21.13 3.78
CA ARG A 34 5.83 22.53 4.27
C ARG A 34 6.67 22.74 5.53
N MET A 35 6.92 21.69 6.30
CA MET A 35 7.68 21.76 7.54
C MET A 35 9.19 21.64 7.31
N ASN A 36 9.99 22.18 8.24
CA ASN A 36 11.45 22.11 8.24
C ASN A 36 11.99 20.72 8.67
N ILE A 37 11.42 19.65 8.10
CA ILE A 37 11.80 18.25 8.40
C ILE A 37 12.67 17.69 7.26
N GLY A 38 12.28 17.94 6.01
CA GLY A 38 12.99 17.47 4.82
C GLY A 38 14.01 18.48 4.30
N SER A 39 15.22 18.03 3.98
CA SER A 39 16.24 18.88 3.32
C SER A 39 16.01 19.06 1.82
N ARG A 40 15.12 18.26 1.22
CA ARG A 40 14.90 18.19 -0.23
C ARG A 40 13.43 18.43 -0.56
N PRO A 41 13.12 19.04 -1.72
CA PRO A 41 11.74 19.17 -2.19
C PRO A 41 11.06 17.79 -2.29
N ALA A 42 9.82 17.70 -1.82
CA ALA A 42 9.04 16.47 -1.84
C ALA A 42 8.66 16.04 -3.27
N LYS A 43 8.45 16.99 -4.18
CA LYS A 43 8.09 16.75 -5.58
C LYS A 43 9.17 17.22 -6.54
N ARG A 44 9.21 16.61 -7.72
CA ARG A 44 10.05 17.05 -8.86
C ARG A 44 9.44 18.23 -9.61
N ARG A 45 8.11 18.31 -9.68
CA ARG A 45 7.34 19.42 -10.28
C ARG A 45 6.21 19.80 -9.33
N PRO A 46 5.85 21.09 -9.20
CA PRO A 46 4.75 21.52 -8.32
C PRO A 46 3.38 21.01 -8.78
N SER A 47 3.17 20.92 -10.09
CA SER A 47 1.99 20.36 -10.72
C SER A 47 2.20 18.89 -11.08
N GLY A 48 1.19 18.06 -10.81
CA GLY A 48 1.16 16.63 -11.14
C GLY A 48 0.57 15.76 -10.04
N GLY A 49 0.36 14.49 -10.37
CA GLY A 49 -0.07 13.43 -9.47
C GLY A 49 1.12 12.77 -8.76
N ILE A 50 0.93 11.50 -8.40
CA ILE A 50 1.93 10.68 -7.70
C ILE A 50 3.24 10.54 -8.49
N GLU A 51 3.20 10.58 -9.82
CA GLU A 51 4.37 10.48 -10.70
C GLU A 51 5.41 11.59 -10.50
N THR A 52 5.00 12.71 -9.89
CA THR A 52 5.89 13.82 -9.56
C THR A 52 6.45 13.73 -8.14
N LEU A 53 5.87 12.90 -7.28
CA LEU A 53 6.29 12.68 -5.90
C LEU A 53 7.57 11.84 -5.84
N ARG A 54 8.48 12.17 -4.93
CA ARG A 54 9.68 11.37 -4.69
C ARG A 54 9.37 10.16 -3.81
N ALA A 55 10.17 9.11 -3.95
CA ALA A 55 10.01 7.87 -3.19
C ALA A 55 10.04 8.06 -1.66
N ILE A 56 10.91 8.94 -1.14
CA ILE A 56 11.00 9.20 0.31
C ILE A 56 9.68 9.76 0.86
N PRO A 57 9.15 10.90 0.36
CA PRO A 57 7.83 11.40 0.76
C PRO A 57 6.70 10.38 0.62
N TRP A 58 6.72 9.59 -0.47
CA TRP A 58 5.73 8.54 -0.71
C TRP A 58 5.69 7.50 0.42
N ILE A 59 6.83 6.89 0.73
CA ILE A 59 6.93 5.89 1.80
C ILE A 59 6.70 6.54 3.18
N PHE A 60 7.23 7.75 3.39
CA PHE A 60 7.15 8.46 4.66
C PHE A 60 5.70 8.76 5.05
N ALA A 61 4.91 9.34 4.15
CA ALA A 61 3.54 9.76 4.46
C ALA A 61 2.64 8.60 4.90
N TRP A 62 2.70 7.45 4.20
CA TRP A 62 1.97 6.24 4.57
C TRP A 62 2.51 5.52 5.80
N THR A 63 3.77 5.75 6.15
CA THR A 63 4.37 5.21 7.38
C THR A 63 3.84 5.95 8.60
N GLN A 64 3.63 7.28 8.50
CA GLN A 64 3.08 8.08 9.61
C GLN A 64 1.67 7.62 10.03
N THR A 65 0.86 7.19 9.06
CA THR A 65 -0.54 6.78 9.29
C THR A 65 -0.70 5.31 9.63
N ARG A 66 0.43 4.59 9.82
CA ARG A 66 0.48 3.16 10.13
C ARG A 66 -0.18 2.27 9.07
N PHE A 67 -0.36 2.78 7.86
CA PHE A 67 -1.07 2.06 6.81
C PHE A 67 -0.15 1.37 5.81
N HIS A 68 1.04 1.94 5.57
CA HIS A 68 2.10 1.33 4.75
C HIS A 68 1.67 0.86 3.34
N LEU A 69 0.64 1.48 2.75
CA LEU A 69 0.08 1.16 1.42
C LEU A 69 1.13 0.84 0.35
N PRO A 70 2.25 1.60 0.20
CA PRO A 70 3.23 1.37 -0.85
C PRO A 70 3.95 0.02 -0.80
N VAL A 71 3.96 -0.65 0.35
CA VAL A 71 4.74 -1.87 0.56
C VAL A 71 3.96 -3.11 0.13
N TRP A 72 2.67 -3.16 0.45
CA TRP A 72 1.85 -4.37 0.29
C TRP A 72 0.85 -4.29 -0.87
N LEU A 73 0.55 -3.10 -1.39
CA LEU A 73 -0.47 -2.95 -2.43
C LEU A 73 -0.11 -3.75 -3.68
N GLY A 74 -1.03 -4.64 -4.09
CA GLY A 74 -0.88 -5.54 -5.23
C GLY A 74 -0.54 -6.99 -4.86
N PHE A 75 -0.02 -7.26 -3.65
CA PHE A 75 0.28 -8.63 -3.20
C PHE A 75 -1.00 -9.47 -3.08
N GLY A 76 -2.04 -8.98 -2.40
CA GLY A 76 -3.30 -9.72 -2.21
C GLY A 76 -3.93 -10.16 -3.53
N ALA A 77 -4.06 -9.24 -4.49
CA ALA A 77 -4.58 -9.56 -5.83
C ALA A 77 -3.70 -10.60 -6.56
N ALA A 78 -2.38 -10.51 -6.44
CA ALA A 78 -1.48 -11.47 -7.06
C ALA A 78 -1.53 -12.87 -6.41
N PHE A 79 -1.69 -12.96 -5.08
CA PHE A 79 -1.88 -14.22 -4.37
C PHE A 79 -3.22 -14.86 -4.74
N ASN A 80 -4.32 -14.11 -4.63
CA ASN A 80 -5.65 -14.60 -5.01
C ASN A 80 -5.67 -15.14 -6.44
N HIS A 81 -5.17 -14.36 -7.40
CA HIS A 81 -5.15 -14.79 -8.79
C HIS A 81 -4.38 -16.11 -9.00
N VAL A 82 -3.29 -16.34 -8.28
CA VAL A 82 -2.52 -17.58 -8.38
C VAL A 82 -3.25 -18.74 -7.71
N ILE A 83 -3.81 -18.55 -6.52
CA ILE A 83 -4.53 -19.57 -5.77
C ILE A 83 -5.82 -19.98 -6.49
N GLU A 84 -6.58 -19.02 -7.02
CA GLU A 84 -7.82 -19.27 -7.77
C GLU A 84 -7.58 -20.00 -9.09
N LYS A 85 -6.41 -19.79 -9.71
CA LYS A 85 -6.06 -20.45 -10.98
C LYS A 85 -5.86 -21.96 -10.81
N ASP A 86 -5.32 -22.40 -9.68
CA ASP A 86 -5.17 -23.81 -9.32
C ASP A 86 -4.93 -23.93 -7.81
N VAL A 87 -5.74 -24.72 -7.12
CA VAL A 87 -5.63 -24.95 -5.67
C VAL A 87 -4.25 -25.48 -5.24
N ARG A 88 -3.53 -26.17 -6.14
CA ARG A 88 -2.17 -26.67 -5.89
C ARG A 88 -1.13 -25.56 -5.82
N ASN A 89 -1.43 -24.37 -6.37
CA ASN A 89 -0.50 -23.26 -6.36
C ASN A 89 -0.25 -22.70 -4.95
N LEU A 90 -1.16 -22.92 -4.00
CA LEU A 90 -0.90 -22.57 -2.60
C LEU A 90 0.30 -23.34 -2.06
N ASN A 91 0.34 -24.66 -2.27
CA ASN A 91 1.48 -25.49 -1.86
C ASN A 91 2.78 -25.06 -2.56
N MET A 92 2.71 -24.68 -3.85
CA MET A 92 3.85 -24.14 -4.58
C MET A 92 4.37 -22.84 -3.93
N LEU A 93 3.50 -21.90 -3.54
CA LEU A 93 3.90 -20.66 -2.88
C LEU A 93 4.54 -20.92 -1.51
N GLN A 94 3.98 -21.85 -0.73
CA GLN A 94 4.54 -22.27 0.56
C GLN A 94 5.91 -22.96 0.38
N GLU A 95 6.07 -23.76 -0.67
CA GLU A 95 7.36 -24.38 -1.01
C GLU A 95 8.39 -23.31 -1.43
N MET A 96 8.00 -22.34 -2.25
CA MET A 96 8.83 -21.20 -2.61
C MET A 96 9.27 -20.41 -1.37
N TYR A 97 8.37 -20.16 -0.41
CA TYR A 97 8.73 -19.51 0.85
C TYR A 97 9.75 -20.33 1.65
N ASN A 98 9.57 -21.65 1.69
CA ASN A 98 10.46 -22.51 2.46
C ASN A 98 11.84 -22.69 1.81
N GLN A 99 11.90 -22.82 0.49
CA GLN A 99 13.08 -23.28 -0.24
C GLN A 99 13.76 -22.21 -1.09
N TRP A 100 13.10 -21.07 -1.38
CA TRP A 100 13.65 -20.03 -2.23
C TRP A 100 13.96 -18.75 -1.42
N PRO A 101 15.24 -18.47 -1.10
CA PRO A 101 15.63 -17.34 -0.25
C PRO A 101 15.12 -15.99 -0.73
N PHE A 102 15.09 -15.74 -2.04
CA PHE A 102 14.56 -14.50 -2.61
C PHE A 102 13.08 -14.30 -2.27
N PHE A 103 12.26 -15.35 -2.43
CA PHE A 103 10.84 -15.28 -2.12
C PHE A 103 10.64 -15.11 -0.61
N ARG A 104 11.35 -15.89 0.21
CA ARG A 104 11.33 -15.77 1.67
C ARG A 104 11.58 -14.35 2.15
N VAL A 105 12.73 -13.75 1.81
CA VAL A 105 13.06 -12.39 2.31
C VAL A 105 12.11 -11.31 1.78
N THR A 106 11.49 -11.55 0.62
CA THR A 106 10.46 -10.65 0.08
C THR A 106 9.19 -10.71 0.95
N ILE A 107 8.74 -11.91 1.32
CA ILE A 107 7.59 -12.11 2.20
C ILE A 107 7.88 -11.62 3.61
N ASP A 108 9.05 -11.95 4.19
CA ASP A 108 9.46 -11.51 5.53
C ASP A 108 9.44 -9.97 5.66
N LEU A 109 9.86 -9.25 4.61
CA LEU A 109 9.81 -7.79 4.59
C LEU A 109 8.36 -7.28 4.68
N VAL A 110 7.46 -7.87 3.90
CA VAL A 110 6.04 -7.47 3.89
C VAL A 110 5.39 -7.84 5.22
N GLU A 111 5.69 -9.02 5.78
CA GLU A 111 5.22 -9.46 7.11
C GLU A 111 5.66 -8.48 8.21
N MET A 112 6.95 -8.10 8.22
CA MET A 112 7.49 -7.13 9.17
C MET A 112 6.80 -5.76 9.06
N VAL A 113 6.42 -5.34 7.85
CA VAL A 113 5.68 -4.09 7.65
C VAL A 113 4.24 -4.22 8.14
N PHE A 114 3.58 -5.36 7.95
CA PHE A 114 2.28 -5.62 8.57
C PHE A 114 2.35 -5.58 10.09
N ALA A 115 3.42 -6.09 10.71
CA ALA A 115 3.64 -6.00 12.16
C ALA A 115 3.82 -4.55 12.66
N LYS A 116 4.21 -3.61 11.80
CA LYS A 116 4.30 -2.18 12.11
C LYS A 116 3.02 -1.40 11.79
N GLY A 117 2.09 -2.00 11.05
CA GLY A 117 0.86 -1.36 10.61
C GLY A 117 -0.29 -1.53 11.61
N ASP A 118 -1.25 -0.61 11.52
CA ASP A 118 -2.49 -0.62 12.30
C ASP A 118 -3.62 0.02 11.48
N PRO A 119 -4.54 -0.78 10.91
CA PRO A 119 -5.64 -0.27 10.12
C PRO A 119 -6.69 0.50 10.96
N GLY A 120 -6.71 0.33 12.28
CA GLY A 120 -7.53 1.12 13.19
C GLY A 120 -7.02 2.56 13.30
N ILE A 121 -5.70 2.75 13.40
CA ILE A 121 -5.08 4.09 13.35
C ILE A 121 -5.31 4.73 11.97
N ALA A 122 -5.18 3.97 10.88
CA ALA A 122 -5.48 4.47 9.54
C ALA A 122 -6.95 4.92 9.42
N ALA A 123 -7.91 4.13 9.94
CA ALA A 123 -9.32 4.48 9.98
C ALA A 123 -9.61 5.74 10.82
N LEU A 124 -8.87 5.96 11.90
CA LEU A 124 -8.98 7.17 12.71
C LEU A 124 -8.55 8.42 11.92
N ASN A 125 -7.46 8.33 11.14
CA ASN A 125 -7.04 9.43 10.26
C ASN A 125 -8.10 9.74 9.22
N ASP A 126 -8.67 8.72 8.57
CA ASP A 126 -9.77 8.90 7.62
C ASP A 126 -10.96 9.63 8.25
N LYS A 127 -11.41 9.15 9.41
CA LYS A 127 -12.56 9.73 10.12
C LYS A 127 -12.36 11.21 10.49
N LEU A 128 -11.12 11.62 10.79
CA LEU A 128 -10.81 12.98 11.25
C LEU A 128 -10.45 13.94 10.12
N LEU A 129 -9.85 13.45 9.03
CA LEU A 129 -9.17 14.29 8.04
C LEU A 129 -9.75 14.13 6.62
N VAL A 130 -10.36 12.99 6.30
CA VAL A 130 -10.86 12.69 4.96
C VAL A 130 -12.33 13.06 4.86
N SER A 131 -12.71 13.67 3.75
CA SER A 131 -14.11 13.98 3.41
C SER A 131 -14.97 12.71 3.41
N GLU A 132 -16.20 12.80 3.91
CA GLU A 132 -17.09 11.63 4.11
C GLU A 132 -17.36 10.86 2.81
N ASP A 133 -17.37 11.54 1.67
CA ASP A 133 -17.57 10.94 0.35
C ASP A 133 -16.39 10.07 -0.13
N LEU A 134 -15.24 10.16 0.53
CA LEU A 134 -14.06 9.31 0.29
C LEU A 134 -13.87 8.20 1.31
N TRP A 135 -14.68 8.14 2.36
CA TRP A 135 -14.60 7.06 3.37
C TRP A 135 -14.77 5.65 2.79
N PRO A 136 -15.72 5.41 1.85
CA PRO A 136 -15.85 4.07 1.25
C PRO A 136 -14.58 3.63 0.51
N PHE A 137 -13.85 4.58 -0.10
CA PHE A 137 -12.58 4.27 -0.75
C PHE A 137 -11.50 3.89 0.26
N GLY A 138 -11.39 4.61 1.37
CA GLY A 138 -10.47 4.25 2.45
C GLY A 138 -10.80 2.90 3.10
N GLU A 139 -12.09 2.59 3.28
CA GLU A 139 -12.55 1.28 3.73
C GLU A 139 -12.17 0.16 2.76
N GLN A 140 -12.35 0.38 1.45
CA GLN A 140 -11.91 -0.58 0.43
C GLN A 140 -10.41 -0.88 0.52
N LEU A 141 -9.57 0.14 0.76
CA LEU A 141 -8.13 -0.05 0.93
C LEU A 141 -7.81 -0.84 2.22
N ARG A 142 -8.51 -0.58 3.33
CA ARG A 142 -8.33 -1.35 4.57
C ARG A 142 -8.79 -2.79 4.42
N ASN A 143 -9.85 -3.06 3.67
CA ASN A 143 -10.27 -4.42 3.36
C ASN A 143 -9.18 -5.16 2.57
N LYS A 144 -8.54 -4.50 1.59
CA LYS A 144 -7.39 -5.05 0.86
C LYS A 144 -6.18 -5.29 1.75
N TYR A 145 -5.94 -4.44 2.75
CA TYR A 145 -4.88 -4.62 3.75
C TYR A 145 -5.10 -5.94 4.51
N GLU A 146 -6.31 -6.15 5.06
CA GLU A 146 -6.61 -7.36 5.85
C GLU A 146 -6.60 -8.63 5.00
N GLU A 147 -7.14 -8.56 3.79
CA GLU A 147 -7.09 -9.66 2.83
C GLU A 147 -5.64 -10.03 2.48
N THR A 148 -4.81 -9.04 2.14
CA THR A 148 -3.40 -9.27 1.79
C THR A 148 -2.64 -9.87 2.98
N LYS A 149 -2.86 -9.35 4.19
CA LYS A 149 -2.24 -9.86 5.42
C LYS A 149 -2.66 -11.32 5.68
N LYS A 150 -3.94 -11.65 5.53
CA LYS A 150 -4.44 -13.01 5.71
C LYS A 150 -3.81 -13.98 4.72
N LEU A 151 -3.75 -13.62 3.43
CA LEU A 151 -3.16 -14.46 2.38
C LEU A 151 -1.66 -14.67 2.58
N LEU A 152 -0.95 -13.64 3.05
CA LEU A 152 0.49 -13.72 3.30
C LEU A 152 0.84 -14.70 4.44
N LEU A 153 -0.04 -14.83 5.44
CA LEU A 153 0.17 -15.68 6.62
C LEU A 153 -0.33 -17.13 6.43
N GLN A 154 -0.92 -17.47 5.28
CA GLN A 154 -1.35 -18.83 4.92
C GLN A 154 -0.18 -19.67 4.39
#